data_AF-A0A1M7FUH9-F1
#
_entry.id   AF-A0A1M7FUH9-F1
#
_cell.length_a   1.000
_cell.length_b   1.000
_cell.length_c   1.000
_cell.angle_alpha   90.00
_cell.angle_beta   90.00
_cell.angle_gamma   90.00
#
_symmetry.space_group_name_H-M   'P 1'
#
loop_
_entity.id
_entity.type
_entity.pdbx_description
1 polymer ?
#
loop_
_entity_poly.entity_id
_entity_poly.type
_entity_poly.pdbx_seq_one_letter_code
_entity_poly.pdbx_strand_id
1 'polypeptide(L)'
;MRRLSSAVIVLCCLTGTAVADRDPNRPTGKIAADLGIEEQVFIACFEPVRPEPGKYPSRSQQQANKALLLPCLQKANPRITNDLLDQTMDRYRPEGAFR
;
A
#
# COMPACT_ATOMS: atom_id res chain seq x y z
N MET A 1 36.86 28.66 -34.63
CA MET A 1 36.45 27.27 -34.33
C MET A 1 36.33 27.12 -32.81
N ARG A 2 35.14 27.29 -32.23
CA ARG A 2 34.89 27.08 -30.79
C ARG A 2 34.05 25.83 -30.62
N ARG A 3 34.61 24.78 -30.02
CA ARG A 3 33.92 23.55 -29.67
C ARG A 3 33.15 23.81 -28.37
N LEU A 4 31.82 23.78 -28.42
CA LEU A 4 30.96 23.82 -27.24
C LEU A 4 30.83 22.39 -26.70
N SER A 5 31.57 22.09 -25.63
CA SER A 5 31.42 20.86 -24.87
C SER A 5 30.13 20.94 -24.05
N SER A 6 29.13 20.12 -24.42
CA SER A 6 27.91 19.97 -23.63
C SER A 6 28.19 19.06 -22.43
N ALA A 7 28.10 19.61 -21.22
CA ALA A 7 28.11 18.83 -19.99
C ALA A 7 26.70 18.29 -19.73
N VAL A 8 26.53 16.97 -19.84
CA VAL A 8 25.30 16.26 -19.46
C VAL A 8 25.32 16.11 -17.94
N ILE A 9 24.49 16.90 -17.24
CA ILE A 9 24.26 16.74 -15.81
C ILE A 9 23.17 15.67 -15.65
N VAL A 10 23.58 14.48 -15.23
CA VAL A 10 22.68 13.40 -14.82
C VAL A 10 22.17 13.73 -13.42
N LEU A 11 20.93 14.21 -13.34
CA LEU A 11 20.21 14.41 -12.09
C LEU A 11 19.69 13.04 -11.62
N CYS A 12 20.41 12.43 -10.67
CA CYS A 12 20.01 11.19 -10.03
C CYS A 12 18.85 11.48 -9.07
N CYS A 13 17.62 11.15 -9.48
CA CYS A 13 16.45 11.21 -8.60
C CYS A 13 16.58 10.15 -7.50
N LEU A 14 16.91 10.58 -6.28
CA LEU A 14 16.78 9.78 -5.07
C LEU A 14 15.29 9.52 -4.82
N THR A 15 14.79 8.35 -5.24
CA THR A 15 13.46 7.88 -4.87
C THR A 15 13.48 7.51 -3.38
N GLY A 16 12.92 8.38 -2.54
CA GLY A 16 12.74 8.09 -1.12
C GLY A 16 11.89 6.84 -0.93
N THR A 17 12.44 5.84 -0.23
CA THR A 17 11.69 4.68 0.24
C THR A 17 10.77 5.12 1.37
N ALA A 18 9.58 5.64 1.04
CA ALA A 18 8.54 5.86 2.04
C ALA A 18 8.20 4.51 2.68
N VAL A 19 8.59 4.28 3.92
CA VAL A 19 8.31 3.05 4.66
C VAL A 19 6.80 2.97 4.93
N ALA A 20 6.21 1.77 4.93
CA ALA A 20 4.81 1.58 5.30
C ALA A 20 4.51 2.30 6.63
N ASP A 21 3.41 3.06 6.66
CA ASP A 21 2.87 3.67 7.87
C ASP A 21 2.64 2.57 8.90
N ARG A 22 3.53 2.49 9.90
CA ARG A 22 3.39 1.62 11.05
C ARG A 22 2.41 2.27 12.01
N ASP A 23 1.17 2.50 11.57
CA ASP A 23 0.11 2.98 12.43
C ASP A 23 -0.09 1.93 13.54
N PRO A 24 0.38 2.20 14.79
CA PRO A 24 0.33 1.21 15.85
C PRO A 24 -1.12 0.92 16.29
N ASN A 25 -2.09 1.69 15.78
CA ASN A 25 -3.51 1.53 16.10
C ASN A 25 -4.26 0.66 15.10
N ARG A 26 -3.64 0.24 13.98
CA ARG A 26 -4.33 -0.65 13.04
C ARG A 26 -4.48 -2.04 13.65
N PRO A 27 -5.71 -2.58 13.80
CA PRO A 27 -5.93 -3.89 14.42
C PRO A 27 -5.60 -5.02 13.43
N THR A 28 -4.32 -5.21 13.11
CA THR A 28 -3.81 -6.16 12.10
C THR A 28 -4.31 -7.58 12.30
N GLY A 29 -4.32 -8.08 13.54
CA GLY A 29 -4.87 -9.40 13.86
C GLY A 29 -6.36 -9.55 13.51
N LYS A 30 -7.18 -8.51 13.73
CA LYS A 30 -8.62 -8.55 13.38
C LYS A 30 -8.82 -8.51 11.87
N ILE A 31 -8.06 -7.66 11.17
CA ILE A 31 -8.09 -7.58 9.70
C ILE A 31 -7.69 -8.93 9.08
N ALA A 32 -6.60 -9.53 9.56
CA ALA A 32 -6.12 -10.81 9.07
C ALA A 32 -7.12 -11.94 9.32
N ALA A 33 -7.73 -11.98 10.50
CA ALA A 33 -8.78 -12.95 10.83
C ALA A 33 -10.00 -12.82 9.91
N ASP A 34 -10.48 -11.61 9.63
CA ASP A 34 -11.60 -11.36 8.72
C ASP A 34 -11.28 -11.72 7.26
N LEU A 35 -10.00 -11.67 6.87
CA LEU A 35 -9.51 -12.12 5.56
C LEU A 35 -9.19 -13.62 5.51
N GLY A 36 -9.24 -14.32 6.64
CA GLY A 36 -8.90 -15.74 6.74
C GLY A 36 -7.44 -16.04 6.43
N ILE A 37 -6.51 -15.21 6.95
CA ILE A 37 -5.06 -15.39 6.83
C ILE A 37 -4.37 -15.17 8.17
N GLU A 38 -3.13 -15.65 8.31
CA GLU A 38 -2.28 -15.36 9.46
C GLU A 38 -1.93 -13.86 9.53
N GLU A 39 -1.86 -13.29 10.74
CA GLU A 39 -1.53 -11.87 10.93
C GLU A 39 -0.18 -11.50 10.32
N GLN A 40 0.83 -12.36 10.44
CA GLN A 40 2.17 -12.10 9.91
C GLN A 40 2.17 -12.04 8.38
N VAL A 41 1.27 -12.78 7.71
CA VAL A 41 1.09 -12.69 6.25
C VAL A 41 0.51 -11.33 5.87
N PHE A 42 -0.49 -10.84 6.61
CA PHE A 42 -1.04 -9.51 6.36
C PHE A 42 0.03 -8.43 6.52
N ILE A 43 0.80 -8.45 7.61
CA ILE A 43 1.89 -7.48 7.87
C ILE A 43 2.93 -7.52 6.74
N ALA A 44 3.36 -8.71 6.32
CA ALA A 44 4.33 -8.87 5.23
C ALA A 44 3.79 -8.36 3.89
N CYS A 45 2.55 -8.68 3.55
CA CYS A 45 1.92 -8.19 2.32
C CYS A 45 1.68 -6.67 2.32
N PHE A 46 1.60 -6.05 3.51
CA PHE A 46 1.39 -4.62 3.65
C PHE A 46 2.71 -3.81 3.58
N GLU A 47 3.87 -4.42 3.80
CA GLU A 47 5.18 -3.75 3.79
C GLU A 47 5.47 -2.89 2.53
N PRO A 48 5.17 -3.33 1.28
CA PRO A 48 5.41 -2.52 0.09
C PRO A 48 4.33 -1.45 -0.15
N VAL A 49 3.23 -1.45 0.61
CA VAL A 49 2.11 -0.52 0.45
C VAL A 49 2.52 0.88 0.93
N ARG A 50 2.01 1.92 0.27
CA ARG A 50 2.26 3.33 0.59
C ARG A 50 0.95 4.03 0.94
N PRO A 51 0.41 3.80 2.15
CA PRO A 51 -0.82 4.44 2.60
C PRO A 51 -0.63 5.96 2.67
N GLU A 52 -1.70 6.71 2.41
CA GLU A 52 -1.71 8.18 2.51
C GLU A 52 -1.66 8.60 3.99
N PRO A 53 -0.64 9.37 4.44
CA PRO A 53 -0.53 9.83 5.82
C PRO A 53 -1.73 10.67 6.29
N GLY A 54 -2.34 11.46 5.39
CA GLY A 54 -3.56 12.21 5.67
C GLY A 54 -4.80 11.33 5.85
N LYS A 55 -4.67 10.01 5.70
CA LYS A 55 -5.73 9.00 5.78
C LYS A 55 -6.81 9.10 4.71
N TYR A 56 -6.66 9.98 3.72
CA TYR A 56 -7.58 10.16 2.59
C TYR A 56 -6.86 9.99 1.24
N PRO A 57 -6.39 8.78 0.89
CA PRO A 57 -5.74 8.52 -0.39
C PRO A 57 -6.64 8.83 -1.58
N SER A 58 -6.05 9.38 -2.63
CA SER A 58 -6.69 9.50 -3.94
C SER A 58 -7.06 8.12 -4.51
N ARG A 59 -8.03 8.08 -5.44
CA ARG A 59 -8.42 6.85 -6.16
C ARG A 59 -7.23 6.15 -6.83
N SER A 60 -6.33 6.93 -7.44
CA SER A 60 -5.12 6.40 -8.08
C SER A 60 -4.19 5.72 -7.07
N GLN A 61 -3.98 6.34 -5.90
CA GLN A 61 -3.14 5.77 -4.86
C GLN A 61 -3.76 4.52 -4.23
N GLN A 62 -5.08 4.49 -4.04
CA GLN A 62 -5.78 3.28 -3.59
C GLN A 62 -5.55 2.13 -4.58
N GLN A 63 -5.69 2.38 -5.88
CA GLN A 63 -5.48 1.37 -6.91
C GLN A 63 -4.03 0.88 -6.96
N ALA A 64 -3.06 1.80 -6.89
CA ALA A 64 -1.64 1.45 -6.87
C ALA A 64 -1.28 0.57 -5.66
N ASN A 65 -1.80 0.93 -4.48
CA ASN A 65 -1.60 0.15 -3.26
C ASN A 65 -2.24 -1.24 -3.35
N LYS A 66 -3.46 -1.33 -3.88
CA LYS A 66 -4.16 -2.60 -4.09
C LYS A 66 -3.48 -3.51 -5.09
N ALA A 67 -2.87 -2.95 -6.14
CA ALA A 67 -2.14 -3.73 -7.14
C ALA A 67 -0.93 -4.48 -6.53
N LEU A 68 -0.39 -3.99 -5.41
CA LEU A 68 0.65 -4.67 -4.64
C LEU A 68 0.05 -5.65 -3.62
N LEU A 69 -0.94 -5.17 -2.86
CA LEU A 69 -1.49 -5.88 -1.71
C LEU A 69 -2.32 -7.10 -2.11
N LEU A 70 -3.25 -6.95 -3.06
CA LEU A 70 -4.24 -7.98 -3.37
C LEU A 70 -3.60 -9.28 -3.91
N PRO A 71 -2.67 -9.24 -4.88
CA PRO A 71 -2.01 -10.46 -5.34
C PRO A 71 -1.18 -11.15 -4.25
N CYS A 72 -0.62 -10.40 -3.30
CA CYS A 72 0.12 -10.97 -2.17
C CYS A 72 -0.83 -11.74 -1.24
N LEU A 73 -1.94 -11.13 -0.84
CA LEU A 73 -2.94 -11.75 0.02
C LEU A 73 -3.57 -12.98 -0.65
N GLN A 74 -3.82 -12.93 -1.96
CA GLN A 74 -4.39 -14.03 -2.72
C GLN A 74 -3.49 -15.27 -2.80
N LYS A 75 -2.17 -15.13 -2.63
CA LYS A 75 -1.28 -16.31 -2.49
C LYS A 75 -1.55 -17.10 -1.22
N ALA A 76 -2.00 -16.44 -0.15
CA ALA A 76 -2.34 -17.08 1.11
C ALA A 76 -3.81 -17.54 1.14
N ASN A 77 -4.72 -16.73 0.59
CA ASN A 77 -6.13 -17.08 0.44
C ASN A 77 -6.67 -16.58 -0.90
N PRO A 78 -6.79 -17.46 -1.92
CA PRO A 78 -7.28 -17.09 -3.26
C PRO A 78 -8.72 -16.56 -3.29
N ARG A 79 -9.49 -16.74 -2.21
CA ARG A 79 -10.87 -16.25 -2.09
C ARG A 79 -10.95 -14.76 -1.75
N ILE A 80 -9.82 -14.11 -1.44
CA ILE A 80 -9.78 -12.67 -1.18
C ILE A 80 -10.02 -11.91 -2.49
N THR A 81 -11.19 -11.28 -2.59
CA THR A 81 -11.56 -10.38 -3.70
C THR A 81 -11.21 -8.94 -3.35
N ASN A 82 -11.22 -8.05 -4.36
CA ASN A 82 -11.10 -6.62 -4.10
C ASN A 82 -12.21 -6.13 -3.15
N ASP A 83 -13.45 -6.57 -3.37
CA ASP A 83 -14.59 -6.14 -2.56
C ASP A 83 -14.50 -6.63 -1.11
N LEU A 84 -14.02 -7.86 -0.90
CA LEU A 84 -13.77 -8.36 0.46
C LEU A 84 -12.67 -7.55 1.15
N LEU A 85 -11.57 -7.26 0.44
CA LEU A 85 -10.49 -6.45 0.98
C LEU A 85 -10.99 -5.04 1.36
N ASP A 86 -11.76 -4.40 0.48
CA ASP A 86 -12.33 -3.07 0.73
C ASP A 86 -13.25 -3.06 1.95
N GLN A 87 -14.21 -3.98 1.99
CA GLN A 87 -15.16 -4.08 3.11
C GLN A 87 -14.44 -4.31 4.44
N THR A 88 -13.42 -5.17 4.46
CA THR A 88 -12.64 -5.43 5.68
C THR A 88 -11.82 -4.21 6.08
N MET A 89 -11.10 -3.57 5.14
CA MET A 89 -10.27 -2.41 5.47
C MET A 89 -11.11 -1.21 5.94
N ASP A 90 -12.26 -0.97 5.30
CA ASP A 90 -13.19 0.09 5.67
C ASP A 90 -13.82 -0.12 7.04
N ARG A 91 -14.12 -1.38 7.42
CA ARG A 91 -14.63 -1.73 8.76
C ARG A 91 -13.70 -1.27 9.89
N TYR A 92 -12.39 -1.27 9.65
CA TYR A 92 -11.37 -0.92 10.63
C TYR A 92 -10.74 0.46 10.40
N ARG A 93 -11.29 1.29 9.50
CA ARG A 93 -10.94 2.71 9.36
C ARG A 93 -11.79 3.56 10.30
N PRO A 94 -11.21 4.28 11.27
CA PRO A 94 -11.95 5.23 12.11
C PRO A 94 -12.67 6.32 11.31
N GLU A 95 -12.12 6.69 10.15
CA GLU A 95 -12.66 7.73 9.26
C GLU A 95 -13.82 7.22 8.38
N GLY A 96 -14.09 5.91 8.39
CA GLY A 96 -15.06 5.24 7.52
C GLY A 96 -14.57 5.00 6.10
N ALA A 97 -15.48 4.46 5.28
CA ALA A 97 -15.23 4.10 3.88
C ALA A 97 -14.93 5.32 3.00
N PHE A 98 -14.10 5.13 1.97
CA PHE A 98 -13.89 6.15 0.94
C PHE A 98 -15.18 6.36 0.14
N ARG A 99 -15.63 7.61 0.04
CA ARG A 99 -16.72 8.02 -0.84
C ARG A 99 -16.19 8.40 -2.22
#